data_AF-A0A0H3H0I1-F1
#
_entry.id   AF-A0A0H3H0I1-F1
#
_cell.length_a   1.000
_cell.length_b   1.000
_cell.length_c   1.000
_cell.angle_alpha   90.00
_cell.angle_beta   90.00
_cell.angle_gamma   90.00
#
_symmetry.space_group_name_H-M   'P 1'
#
loop_
_entity.id
_entity.type
_entity.pdbx_description
1 polymer ?
#
loop_
_entity_poly.entity_id
_entity_poly.type
_entity_poly.pdbx_seq_one_letter_code
_entity_poly.pdbx_strand_id
1 'polypeptide(L)'
;MKRHAIYFALALAGAAFTLQAAPLPAMPDPSLPVSHFITQVNADKSITYRLFAPDARRVSIVTGATPDSFVSHDMTKAADGVWTWKSEPMKPNLYEYYFDVDG
;
A
#
# COMPACT_ATOMS: atom_id res chain seq x y z
N MET A 1 9.75 63.11 29.90
CA MET A 1 8.52 62.51 29.29
C MET A 1 8.83 62.35 27.80
N LYS A 2 9.00 61.15 27.22
CA LYS A 2 7.97 60.16 26.90
C LYS A 2 8.63 58.77 26.81
N ARG A 3 7.91 57.76 27.31
CA ARG A 3 8.37 56.38 27.55
C ARG A 3 8.46 55.59 26.24
N HIS A 4 9.45 54.71 26.20
CA HIS A 4 9.93 53.98 25.03
C HIS A 4 8.86 53.09 24.39
N ALA A 5 8.70 53.23 23.07
CA ALA A 5 7.98 52.27 22.24
C ALA A 5 8.79 50.97 22.22
N ILE A 6 8.29 49.95 22.92
CA ILE A 6 8.87 48.60 22.90
C ILE A 6 8.45 47.99 21.57
N TYR A 7 9.41 47.95 20.64
CA TYR A 7 9.25 47.35 19.33
C TYR A 7 8.97 45.85 19.46
N PHE A 8 7.77 45.44 19.09
CA PHE A 8 7.42 44.04 18.82
C PHE A 8 8.23 43.59 17.58
N ALA A 9 9.47 43.16 17.79
CA ALA A 9 10.26 42.52 16.75
C ALA A 9 9.79 41.07 16.60
N LEU A 10 8.77 40.86 15.78
CA LEU A 10 8.32 39.54 15.35
C LEU A 10 9.39 38.94 14.42
N ALA A 11 10.36 38.23 14.98
CA ALA A 11 11.36 37.49 14.24
C ALA A 11 10.70 36.28 13.57
N LEU A 12 10.22 36.47 12.33
CA LEU A 12 9.77 35.39 11.47
C LEU A 12 11.01 34.63 10.96
N ALA A 13 11.58 33.77 11.81
CA ALA A 13 12.63 32.85 11.39
C ALA A 13 11.98 31.81 10.47
N GLY A 14 12.07 32.05 9.16
CA GLY A 14 11.63 31.12 8.13
C GLY A 14 12.44 29.83 8.23
N ALA A 15 11.89 28.83 8.90
CA ALA A 15 12.41 27.47 8.83
C ALA A 15 12.27 27.00 7.38
N ALA A 16 13.36 27.03 6.63
CA ALA A 16 13.44 26.41 5.33
C ALA A 16 13.36 24.90 5.52
N PHE A 17 12.15 24.34 5.53
CA PHE A 17 11.97 22.91 5.40
C PHE A 17 12.44 22.51 4.01
N THR A 18 13.58 21.84 3.94
CA THR A 18 13.98 21.13 2.74
C THR A 18 12.98 20.00 2.55
N LEU A 19 12.11 20.12 1.56
CA LEU A 19 11.24 19.04 1.14
C LEU A 19 12.12 17.94 0.52
N GLN A 20 12.52 16.96 1.33
CA GLN A 20 13.23 15.78 0.85
C GLN A 20 12.23 14.85 0.18
N ALA A 21 12.53 14.41 -1.04
CA ALA A 21 11.73 13.41 -1.73
C ALA A 21 11.70 12.12 -0.91
N ALA A 22 10.53 11.48 -0.85
CA ALA A 22 10.41 10.14 -0.28
C ALA A 22 11.31 9.16 -1.07
N PRO A 23 11.93 8.17 -0.41
CA PRO A 23 12.67 7.14 -1.12
C PRO A 23 11.73 6.37 -2.06
N LEU A 24 12.30 5.84 -3.15
CA LEU A 24 11.56 4.91 -4.02
C LEU A 24 11.14 3.67 -3.20
N PRO A 25 9.98 3.06 -3.51
CA PRO A 25 9.58 1.81 -2.89
C PRO A 25 10.64 0.71 -3.08
N ALA A 26 10.77 -0.17 -2.09
CA ALA A 26 11.58 -1.36 -2.22
C ALA A 26 11.09 -2.22 -3.42
N MET A 27 12.03 -2.86 -4.10
CA MET A 27 11.73 -3.82 -5.16
C MET A 27 11.81 -5.25 -4.62
N PRO A 28 11.02 -6.19 -5.16
CA PRO A 28 11.21 -7.61 -4.91
C PRO A 28 12.62 -8.08 -5.33
N ASP A 29 13.07 -9.20 -4.76
CA ASP A 29 14.30 -9.86 -5.21
C ASP A 29 14.18 -10.21 -6.71
N PRO A 30 15.03 -9.63 -7.58
CA PRO A 30 14.94 -9.83 -9.03
C PRO A 30 15.35 -11.24 -9.47
N SER A 31 15.95 -12.05 -8.60
CA SER A 31 16.28 -13.44 -8.88
C SER A 31 15.09 -14.40 -8.75
N LEU A 32 14.00 -13.95 -8.11
CA LEU A 32 12.78 -14.74 -7.95
C LEU A 32 11.90 -14.62 -9.19
N PRO A 33 11.17 -15.70 -9.57
CA PRO A 33 10.20 -15.64 -10.65
C PRO A 33 9.10 -14.65 -10.30
N VAL A 34 8.60 -13.91 -11.29
CA VAL A 34 7.56 -12.89 -11.09
C VAL A 34 6.29 -13.44 -10.43
N SER A 35 5.94 -14.71 -10.69
CA SER A 35 4.83 -15.42 -10.04
C SER A 35 4.90 -15.46 -8.52
N HIS A 36 6.09 -15.22 -7.95
CA HIS A 36 6.32 -15.18 -6.51
C HIS A 36 5.66 -13.97 -5.83
N PHE A 37 5.48 -12.85 -6.55
CA PHE A 37 4.95 -11.60 -5.97
C PHE A 37 3.83 -10.95 -6.79
N ILE A 38 3.33 -11.62 -7.84
CA ILE A 38 2.17 -11.18 -8.62
C ILE A 38 0.96 -12.13 -8.48
N THR A 39 -0.22 -11.61 -8.83
CA THR A 39 -1.47 -12.39 -8.90
C THR A 39 -1.37 -13.51 -9.94
N GLN A 40 -1.82 -14.71 -9.58
CA GLN A 40 -1.78 -15.89 -10.44
C GLN A 40 -3.09 -16.69 -10.37
N VAL A 41 -3.56 -17.17 -11.53
CA VAL A 41 -4.62 -18.19 -11.61
C VAL A 41 -4.00 -19.58 -11.45
N ASN A 42 -4.55 -20.38 -10.54
CA ASN A 42 -4.08 -21.72 -10.22
C ASN A 42 -4.79 -22.80 -11.05
N ALA A 43 -4.25 -24.02 -11.04
CA ALA A 43 -4.80 -25.14 -11.80
C ALA A 43 -6.22 -25.53 -11.37
N ASP A 44 -6.56 -25.35 -10.09
CA ASP A 44 -7.90 -25.57 -9.54
C ASP A 44 -8.87 -24.39 -9.79
N LYS A 45 -8.44 -23.39 -10.57
CA LYS A 45 -9.19 -22.15 -10.88
C LYS A 45 -9.37 -21.21 -9.70
N SER A 46 -8.70 -21.44 -8.56
CA SER A 46 -8.53 -20.38 -7.56
C SER A 46 -7.57 -19.31 -8.07
N ILE A 47 -7.63 -18.12 -7.48
CA ILE A 47 -6.69 -17.04 -7.73
C ILE A 47 -5.88 -16.83 -6.47
N THR A 48 -4.55 -16.84 -6.58
CA THR A 48 -3.67 -16.37 -5.52
C THR A 48 -3.26 -14.95 -5.82
N TYR A 49 -3.71 -14.02 -4.98
CA TYR A 49 -3.36 -12.62 -5.03
C TYR A 49 -2.11 -12.39 -4.21
N ARG A 50 -1.19 -11.60 -4.76
CA ARG A 50 0.09 -11.29 -4.12
C ARG A 50 0.42 -9.81 -4.27
N LEU A 51 0.99 -9.24 -3.21
CA LEU A 51 1.50 -7.87 -3.20
C LEU A 51 2.81 -7.84 -2.41
N PHE A 52 3.91 -7.45 -3.05
CA PHE A 52 5.14 -7.12 -2.33
C PHE A 52 4.98 -5.74 -1.68
N ALA A 53 4.81 -5.73 -0.37
CA ALA A 53 4.67 -4.52 0.44
C ALA A 53 5.35 -4.75 1.81
N PRO A 54 6.70 -4.82 1.85
CA PRO A 54 7.44 -5.21 3.04
C PRO A 54 7.28 -4.23 4.20
N ASP A 55 6.93 -2.97 3.94
CA ASP A 55 6.74 -1.95 4.98
C ASP A 55 5.28 -1.78 5.41
N ALA A 56 4.33 -2.40 4.69
CA ALA A 56 2.93 -2.36 5.06
C ALA A 56 2.70 -3.03 6.42
N ARG A 57 1.75 -2.49 7.18
CA ARG A 57 1.31 -2.99 8.50
C ARG A 57 0.11 -3.90 8.35
N ARG A 58 -0.77 -3.60 7.40
CA ARG A 58 -1.96 -4.36 7.05
C ARG A 58 -2.18 -4.28 5.55
N VAL A 59 -2.48 -5.42 4.94
CA VAL A 59 -2.97 -5.48 3.56
C VAL A 59 -4.23 -6.32 3.53
N SER A 60 -5.28 -5.77 2.94
CA SER A 60 -6.45 -6.53 2.51
C SER A 60 -6.59 -6.46 1.00
N ILE A 61 -7.18 -7.49 0.42
CA ILE A 61 -7.67 -7.41 -0.96
C ILE A 61 -9.17 -7.21 -0.94
N VAL A 62 -9.64 -6.23 -1.70
CA VAL A 62 -11.06 -6.00 -1.91
C VAL A 62 -11.46 -6.54 -3.28
N THR A 63 -12.34 -7.53 -3.30
CA THR A 63 -12.90 -8.12 -4.52
C THR A 63 -14.29 -7.59 -4.79
N GLY A 64 -14.65 -7.40 -6.06
CA GLY A 64 -15.96 -6.88 -6.49
C GLY A 64 -15.78 -5.69 -7.43
N ALA A 65 -16.78 -5.41 -8.27
CA ALA A 65 -16.70 -4.36 -9.30
C ALA A 65 -17.32 -3.02 -8.84
N THR A 66 -18.16 -3.06 -7.82
CA THR A 66 -18.88 -1.88 -7.31
C THR A 66 -18.90 -1.89 -5.78
N PRO A 67 -19.05 -0.72 -5.11
CA PRO A 67 -19.15 -0.65 -3.65
C PRO A 67 -20.16 -1.62 -3.02
N ASP A 68 -21.30 -1.86 -3.67
CA ASP A 68 -22.33 -2.78 -3.18
C ASP A 68 -21.92 -4.27 -3.25
N SER A 69 -20.89 -4.59 -4.04
CA SER A 69 -20.35 -5.94 -4.24
C SER A 69 -18.98 -6.16 -3.60
N PHE A 70 -18.41 -5.11 -2.98
CA PHE A 70 -17.08 -5.20 -2.38
C PHE A 70 -17.07 -6.14 -1.18
N VAL A 71 -16.08 -7.03 -1.17
CA VAL A 71 -15.76 -7.92 -0.06
C VAL A 71 -14.26 -7.82 0.21
N SER A 72 -13.90 -7.43 1.44
CA SER A 72 -12.50 -7.35 1.89
C SER A 72 -12.05 -8.69 2.46
N HIS A 73 -10.83 -9.09 2.12
CA HIS A 73 -10.17 -10.29 2.62
C HIS A 73 -8.78 -9.93 3.14
N ASP A 74 -8.54 -10.22 4.43
CA ASP A 74 -7.23 -10.01 5.04
C ASP A 74 -6.17 -10.89 4.38
N MET A 75 -5.05 -10.28 3.98
CA MET A 75 -3.91 -10.98 3.42
C MET A 75 -2.90 -11.35 4.52
N THR A 76 -2.12 -12.40 4.28
CA THR A 76 -1.06 -12.84 5.18
C THR A 76 0.30 -12.41 4.66
N LYS A 77 1.09 -11.71 5.47
CA LYS A 77 2.46 -11.31 5.15
C LYS A 77 3.44 -12.47 5.38
N ALA A 78 4.23 -12.80 4.36
CA ALA A 78 5.36 -13.73 4.49
C ALA A 78 6.65 -13.00 4.90
N ALA A 79 7.68 -13.77 5.28
CA ALA A 79 8.95 -13.24 5.77
C ALA A 79 9.73 -12.41 4.73
N ASP A 80 9.46 -12.64 3.45
CA ASP A 80 10.02 -11.90 2.32
C ASP A 80 9.26 -10.60 2.00
N GLY A 81 8.25 -10.24 2.79
CA GLY A 81 7.45 -9.03 2.58
C GLY A 81 6.33 -9.16 1.55
N VAL A 82 6.08 -10.37 1.02
CA VAL A 82 4.94 -10.62 0.12
C VAL A 82 3.69 -10.93 0.94
N TRP A 83 2.63 -10.17 0.69
CA TRP A 83 1.30 -10.42 1.20
C TRP A 83 0.55 -11.35 0.26
N THR A 84 -0.11 -12.37 0.81
CA THR A 84 -0.84 -13.37 0.02
C THR A 84 -2.24 -13.62 0.55
N TRP A 85 -3.21 -13.74 -0.36
CA TRP A 85 -4.53 -14.34 -0.10
C TRP A 85 -4.94 -15.20 -1.29
N LYS A 86 -5.61 -16.33 -1.03
CA LYS A 86 -6.09 -17.24 -2.06
C LYS A 86 -7.61 -17.32 -2.02
N SER A 87 -8.24 -17.12 -3.18
CA SER A 87 -9.69 -17.31 -3.31
C SER A 87 -10.07 -18.79 -3.31
N GLU A 88 -11.37 -19.04 -3.17
CA GLU A 88 -11.96 -20.30 -3.63
C GLU A 88 -11.86 -20.44 -5.17
N PRO A 89 -12.08 -21.64 -5.74
CA PRO A 89 -12.20 -21.82 -7.19
C PRO A 89 -13.27 -20.90 -7.80
N MET A 90 -12.91 -20.19 -8.87
CA MET A 90 -13.78 -19.22 -9.55
C MET A 90 -14.11 -19.68 -10.97
N LYS A 91 -15.27 -19.24 -11.47
CA LYS A 91 -15.64 -19.45 -12.87
C LYS A 91 -14.80 -18.52 -13.75
N PRO A 92 -14.47 -18.88 -15.00
CA PRO A 92 -13.83 -17.95 -15.92
C PRO A 92 -14.68 -16.69 -16.11
N ASN A 93 -14.12 -15.52 -15.78
CA ASN A 93 -14.76 -14.22 -15.94
C ASN A 93 -13.71 -13.10 -15.83
N LEU A 94 -14.12 -11.85 -16.07
CA LEU A 94 -13.40 -10.66 -15.63
C LEU A 94 -13.74 -10.39 -14.16
N TYR A 95 -12.72 -10.25 -13.32
CA TYR A 95 -12.86 -9.91 -11.90
C TYR A 95 -12.08 -8.64 -11.61
N GLU A 96 -12.75 -7.71 -10.94
CA GLU A 96 -12.17 -6.47 -10.46
C GLU A 96 -11.76 -6.62 -8.99
N TYR A 97 -10.63 -6.01 -8.65
CA TYR A 97 -10.10 -5.98 -7.31
C TYR A 97 -9.15 -4.81 -7.12
N TYR A 98 -8.92 -4.42 -5.88
CA TYR A 98 -7.85 -3.52 -5.48
C TYR A 98 -7.25 -3.94 -4.13
N PHE A 99 -6.06 -3.44 -3.83
CA PHE A 99 -5.42 -3.62 -2.53
C PHE A 99 -5.75 -2.42 -1.64
N ASP A 100 -6.17 -2.69 -0.41
CA ASP A 100 -6.26 -1.73 0.67
C ASP A 100 -5.04 -1.95 1.58
N VAL A 101 -4.19 -0.92 1.67
CA VAL A 101 -2.88 -0.96 2.33
C VAL A 101 -2.86 0.09 3.42
N ASP A 102 -2.81 -0.36 4.66
CA ASP A 102 -2.80 0.46 5.87
C ASP A 102 -4.05 1.35 6.13
N GLY A 103 -5.15 1.13 5.38
CA GLY A 103 -6.44 1.83 5.51
C GLY A 103 -6.58 3.08 4.64
#